data_AF-A0A352GJM3-F1
#
_entry.id   AF-A0A352GJM3-F1
#
_cell.length_a   1.000
_cell.length_b   1.000
_cell.length_c   1.000
_cell.angle_alpha   90.00
_cell.angle_beta   90.00
_cell.angle_gamma   90.00
#
_symmetry.space_group_name_H-M   'P 1'
#
loop_
_entity.id
_entity.type
_entity.pdbx_description
1 polymer ?
#
loop_
_entity_poly.entity_id
_entity_poly.type
_entity_poly.pdbx_seq_one_letter_code
_entity_poly.pdbx_strand_id
1 'polypeptide(L)'
;TKEPSLFIHPVRGFSLPLPAGVAVSHRGKELHVAVRSPKGYVMNLQTGDSNPLVPLTGMQGRLESHYLNEQRGPWLRKLADGTTVVAGLPAIDAIYQGHRTKTRVIIARGGRTDFVFTFTAPLDLYDEHVQIFNWVLINFVPGEGERPAQAPVADATGTKTSKTPVNVPVRAGDHVASMAAGRPEPGPMAAPPPDMKRFVEPGYGFLMDYPKQWTVSKPT
;
A
#
# COMPACT_ATOMS: atom_id res chain seq x y z
N THR A 1 -13.83 -19.55 7.13
CA THR A 1 -14.21 -20.86 6.50
C THR A 1 -13.13 -21.88 6.78
N LYS A 2 -13.42 -23.19 6.83
CA LYS A 2 -12.40 -24.23 7.09
C LYS A 2 -11.52 -24.52 5.86
N GLU A 3 -12.00 -24.20 4.66
CA GLU A 3 -11.30 -24.40 3.39
C GLU A 3 -10.99 -23.06 2.70
N PRO A 4 -9.97 -23.02 1.82
CA PRO A 4 -9.71 -21.85 0.97
C PRO A 4 -10.94 -21.56 0.12
N SER A 5 -11.29 -20.28 -0.03
CA SER A 5 -12.43 -19.87 -0.85
C SER A 5 -12.02 -18.83 -1.87
N LEU A 6 -12.85 -18.60 -2.88
CA LEU A 6 -12.62 -17.56 -3.88
C LEU A 6 -13.62 -16.42 -3.67
N PHE A 7 -13.13 -15.19 -3.54
CA PHE A 7 -13.97 -14.00 -3.61
C PHE A 7 -13.98 -13.47 -5.04
N ILE A 8 -15.16 -13.18 -5.58
CA ILE A 8 -15.33 -12.52 -6.88
C ILE A 8 -16.02 -11.19 -6.64
N HIS A 9 -15.37 -10.10 -7.03
CA HIS A 9 -15.93 -8.76 -6.82
C HIS A 9 -17.08 -8.52 -7.82
N PRO A 10 -18.30 -8.19 -7.35
CA PRO A 10 -19.50 -8.17 -8.22
C PRO A 10 -19.47 -7.09 -9.30
N VAL A 11 -18.80 -5.95 -9.04
CA VAL A 11 -18.70 -4.83 -9.98
C VAL A 11 -17.40 -4.88 -10.80
N ARG A 12 -16.25 -4.93 -10.13
CA ARG A 12 -14.92 -4.91 -10.77
C ARG A 12 -14.48 -6.26 -11.35
N GLY A 13 -15.19 -7.35 -11.08
CA GLY A 13 -14.98 -8.67 -11.72
C GLY A 13 -13.68 -9.39 -11.38
N PHE A 14 -12.84 -8.86 -10.48
CA PHE A 14 -11.61 -9.54 -10.07
C PHE A 14 -11.92 -10.72 -9.15
N SER A 15 -11.03 -11.71 -9.16
CA SER A 15 -11.07 -12.87 -8.27
C SER A 15 -9.88 -12.84 -7.31
N LEU A 16 -10.18 -12.89 -6.00
CA LEU A 16 -9.20 -12.90 -4.92
C LEU A 16 -9.29 -14.24 -4.17
N PRO A 17 -8.23 -15.06 -4.19
CA PRO A 17 -8.18 -16.26 -3.36
C PRO A 17 -8.08 -15.88 -1.88
N LEU A 18 -8.91 -16.51 -1.05
CA LEU A 18 -8.99 -16.29 0.39
C LEU A 18 -8.38 -17.50 1.11
N PRO A 19 -7.38 -17.29 1.99
CA PRO A 19 -6.78 -18.39 2.76
C PRO A 19 -7.80 -19.11 3.65
N ALA A 20 -7.57 -20.38 3.93
CA ALA A 20 -8.38 -21.14 4.86
C ALA A 20 -8.27 -20.60 6.29
N GLY A 21 -9.33 -20.77 7.08
CA GLY A 21 -9.34 -20.50 8.52
C GLY A 21 -9.38 -19.02 8.90
N VAL A 22 -9.51 -18.10 7.94
CA VAL A 22 -9.53 -16.65 8.20
C VAL A 22 -10.94 -16.10 8.34
N ALA A 23 -11.06 -14.99 9.06
CA ALA A 23 -12.24 -14.14 9.05
C ALA A 23 -12.14 -13.13 7.91
N VAL A 24 -13.23 -12.96 7.16
CA VAL A 24 -13.29 -12.04 6.00
C VAL A 24 -14.42 -11.05 6.24
N SER A 25 -14.16 -9.78 5.97
CA SER A 25 -15.17 -8.73 5.95
C SER A 25 -15.02 -7.86 4.71
N HIS A 26 -16.15 -7.30 4.28
CA HIS A 26 -16.21 -6.36 3.17
C HIS A 26 -16.56 -4.98 3.71
N ARG A 27 -15.88 -3.93 3.24
CA ARG A 27 -16.06 -2.57 3.76
C ARG A 27 -16.36 -1.56 2.65
N GLY A 28 -17.25 -0.62 2.98
CA GLY A 28 -17.61 0.48 2.09
C GLY A 28 -18.39 0.03 0.85
N LYS A 29 -18.76 1.01 0.01
CA LYS A 29 -19.44 0.76 -1.26
C LYS A 29 -18.52 0.09 -2.29
N GLU A 30 -17.20 0.28 -2.15
CA GLU A 30 -16.17 -0.31 -3.00
C GLU A 30 -15.79 -1.74 -2.61
N LEU A 31 -16.50 -2.34 -1.64
CA LEU A 31 -16.34 -3.74 -1.20
C LEU A 31 -14.88 -4.14 -0.97
N HIS A 32 -14.10 -3.28 -0.31
CA HIS A 32 -12.75 -3.61 0.08
C HIS A 32 -12.72 -4.87 0.92
N VAL A 33 -11.79 -5.77 0.62
CA VAL A 33 -11.68 -7.06 1.28
C VAL A 33 -10.70 -6.93 2.43
N ALA A 34 -11.14 -7.21 3.65
CA ALA A 34 -10.29 -7.30 4.83
C ALA A 34 -10.29 -8.73 5.36
N VAL A 35 -9.10 -9.28 5.54
CA VAL A 35 -8.87 -10.64 6.02
C VAL A 35 -8.11 -10.56 7.34
N ARG A 36 -8.67 -11.17 8.38
CA ARG A 36 -8.03 -11.31 9.69
C ARG A 36 -7.80 -12.78 9.97
N SER A 37 -6.54 -13.16 10.15
CA SER A 37 -6.18 -14.51 10.51
C SER A 37 -6.11 -14.69 12.02
N PRO A 38 -6.59 -15.82 12.57
CA PRO A 38 -6.32 -16.17 13.96
C PRO A 38 -4.82 -16.38 14.24
N LYS A 39 -4.00 -16.57 13.20
CA LYS A 39 -2.53 -16.67 13.31
C LYS A 39 -1.82 -15.31 13.45
N GLY A 40 -2.57 -14.21 13.56
CA GLY A 40 -2.01 -12.89 13.88
C GLY A 40 -1.64 -12.01 12.68
N TYR A 41 -1.76 -12.50 11.44
CA TYR A 41 -1.61 -11.66 10.25
C TYR A 41 -2.94 -11.05 9.78
N VAL A 42 -2.83 -9.91 9.11
CA VAL A 42 -3.95 -9.21 8.46
C VAL A 42 -3.59 -8.94 7.01
N MET A 43 -4.56 -9.10 6.12
CA MET A 43 -4.45 -8.72 4.71
C MET A 43 -5.62 -7.81 4.33
N ASN A 44 -5.36 -6.77 3.55
CA ASN A 44 -6.38 -5.91 2.98
C ASN A 44 -6.17 -5.79 1.47
N LEU A 45 -7.26 -5.81 0.72
CA LEU A 45 -7.31 -5.36 -0.67
C LEU A 45 -8.25 -4.17 -0.76
N GLN A 46 -7.68 -3.01 -1.09
CA GLN A 46 -8.42 -1.80 -1.45
C GLN A 46 -8.38 -1.62 -2.97
N THR A 47 -9.46 -1.10 -3.52
CA THR A 47 -9.60 -0.88 -4.96
C THR A 47 -10.22 0.47 -5.21
N GLY A 48 -9.61 1.28 -6.07
CA GLY A 48 -10.17 2.55 -6.53
C GLY A 48 -10.15 2.63 -8.05
N ASP A 49 -10.76 3.66 -8.61
CA ASP A 49 -10.64 3.90 -10.05
C ASP A 49 -9.20 4.27 -10.42
N SER A 50 -8.72 3.66 -11.51
CA SER A 50 -7.37 3.87 -12.00
C SER A 50 -7.19 5.31 -12.47
N ASN A 51 -6.13 5.95 -12.01
CA ASN A 51 -5.74 7.27 -12.48
C ASN A 51 -4.37 7.22 -13.16
N PRO A 52 -4.31 7.08 -14.50
CA PRO A 52 -3.04 6.94 -15.23
C PRO A 52 -2.17 8.20 -15.14
N LEU A 53 -2.76 9.37 -14.81
CA LEU A 53 -2.02 10.63 -14.65
C LEU A 53 -1.18 10.67 -13.38
N VAL A 54 -1.50 9.84 -12.38
CA VAL A 54 -0.69 9.76 -11.15
C VAL A 54 0.21 8.53 -11.23
N PRO A 55 1.54 8.68 -11.35
CA PRO A 55 2.46 7.53 -11.36
C PRO A 55 2.29 6.64 -10.13
N LEU A 56 2.59 5.34 -10.25
CA LEU A 56 2.55 4.41 -9.13
C LEU A 56 3.41 4.87 -7.94
N THR A 57 4.57 5.47 -8.22
CA THR A 57 5.45 6.07 -7.19
C THR A 57 4.77 7.24 -6.46
N GLY A 58 3.94 8.01 -7.17
CA GLY A 58 3.09 9.05 -6.57
C GLY A 58 2.00 8.47 -5.66
N MET A 59 1.44 7.30 -5.99
CA MET A 59 0.53 6.59 -5.08
C MET A 59 1.24 6.08 -3.83
N GLN A 60 2.43 5.51 -3.98
CA GLN A 60 3.26 5.08 -2.86
C GLN A 60 3.60 6.25 -1.93
N GLY A 61 4.04 7.39 -2.49
CA GLY A 61 4.34 8.58 -1.70
C GLY A 61 3.13 9.13 -0.94
N ARG A 62 1.91 9.01 -1.49
CA ARG A 62 0.67 9.33 -0.78
C ARG A 62 0.43 8.39 0.40
N LEU A 63 0.59 7.08 0.23
CA LEU A 63 0.47 6.12 1.34
C LEU A 63 1.53 6.39 2.42
N GLU A 64 2.78 6.61 2.03
CA GLU A 64 3.86 6.92 2.96
C GLU A 64 3.59 8.20 3.75
N SER A 65 3.08 9.25 3.11
CA SER A 65 2.70 10.50 3.79
C SER A 65 1.64 10.31 4.88
N HIS A 66 0.77 9.30 4.74
CA HIS A 66 -0.28 9.00 5.71
C HIS A 66 0.16 8.01 6.80
N TYR A 67 1.00 7.04 6.46
CA TYR A 67 1.27 5.89 7.32
C TYR A 67 2.71 5.78 7.82
N LEU A 68 3.67 6.41 7.15
CA LEU A 68 5.09 6.40 7.50
C LEU A 68 5.44 7.61 8.37
N ASN A 69 5.43 7.41 9.69
CA ASN A 69 5.82 8.45 10.64
C ASN A 69 6.21 7.83 11.98
N GLU A 70 7.42 8.15 12.47
CA GLU A 70 7.97 7.63 13.73
C GLU A 70 7.10 7.92 14.96
N GLN A 71 6.33 9.02 14.95
CA GLN A 71 5.60 9.48 16.13
C GLN A 71 4.13 9.05 16.15
N ARG A 72 3.52 8.75 14.99
CA ARG A 72 2.06 8.58 14.87
C ARG A 72 1.60 7.53 13.87
N GLY A 73 2.46 7.10 12.94
CA GLY A 73 2.08 6.16 11.88
C GLY A 73 2.22 4.70 12.32
N PRO A 74 1.48 3.77 11.71
CA PRO A 74 1.70 2.34 11.93
C PRO A 74 3.06 1.87 11.37
N TRP A 75 3.69 2.64 10.48
CA TRP A 75 5.00 2.36 9.91
C TRP A 75 6.02 3.37 10.43
N LEU A 76 7.12 2.86 10.97
CA LEU A 76 8.24 3.66 11.47
C LEU A 76 9.24 3.97 10.37
N ARG A 77 9.60 2.96 9.58
CA ARG A 77 10.60 3.10 8.51
C ARG A 77 10.27 2.22 7.32
N LYS A 78 10.71 2.66 6.15
CA LYS A 78 10.74 1.87 4.92
C LYS A 78 11.98 0.99 4.93
N LEU A 79 11.81 -0.28 4.58
CA LEU A 79 12.88 -1.27 4.52
C LEU A 79 13.34 -1.52 3.08
N ALA A 80 12.40 -1.59 2.14
CA ALA A 80 12.67 -1.86 0.73
C ALA A 80 11.51 -1.36 -0.13
N ASP A 81 11.80 -1.08 -1.40
CA ASP A 81 10.80 -1.00 -2.45
C ASP A 81 11.38 -1.29 -3.84
N GLY A 82 10.49 -1.56 -4.80
CA GLY A 82 10.85 -1.76 -6.19
C GLY A 82 9.62 -1.91 -7.08
N THR A 83 9.85 -1.85 -8.39
CA THR A 83 8.82 -2.18 -9.39
C THR A 83 8.70 -3.69 -9.54
N THR A 84 7.48 -4.16 -9.82
CA THR A 84 7.17 -5.58 -10.04
C THR A 84 5.95 -5.73 -10.96
N VAL A 85 5.52 -6.97 -11.19
CA VAL A 85 4.30 -7.31 -11.92
C VAL A 85 3.44 -8.25 -11.08
N VAL A 86 2.16 -7.94 -10.93
CA VAL A 86 1.18 -8.81 -10.26
C VAL A 86 0.05 -9.14 -11.22
N ALA A 87 -0.13 -10.43 -11.54
CA ALA A 87 -1.16 -10.92 -12.46
C ALA A 87 -1.19 -10.21 -13.84
N GLY A 88 -0.02 -9.77 -14.31
CA GLY A 88 0.16 -9.01 -15.56
C GLY A 88 0.01 -7.49 -15.41
N LEU A 89 -0.22 -6.99 -14.19
CA LEU A 89 -0.36 -5.56 -13.90
C LEU A 89 0.99 -4.97 -13.45
N PRO A 90 1.42 -3.80 -13.97
CA PRO A 90 2.55 -3.08 -13.41
C PRO A 90 2.26 -2.71 -11.96
N ALA A 91 3.24 -2.91 -11.08
CA ALA A 91 3.07 -2.70 -9.66
C ALA A 91 4.33 -2.16 -8.99
N ILE A 92 4.15 -1.59 -7.80
CA ILE A 92 5.22 -1.34 -6.83
C ILE A 92 5.04 -2.30 -5.67
N ASP A 93 6.15 -2.87 -5.21
CA ASP A 93 6.25 -3.67 -3.99
C ASP A 93 7.11 -2.91 -2.98
N ALA A 94 6.55 -2.65 -1.80
CA ALA A 94 7.25 -1.93 -0.74
C ALA A 94 7.08 -2.63 0.61
N ILE A 95 8.14 -2.63 1.41
CA ILE A 95 8.18 -3.23 2.74
C ILE A 95 8.47 -2.16 3.76
N TYR A 96 7.65 -2.13 4.81
CA TYR A 96 7.75 -1.20 5.92
C TYR A 96 7.84 -1.96 7.26
N GLN A 97 8.52 -1.36 8.22
CA GLN A 97 8.60 -1.86 9.58
C GLN A 97 7.82 -0.93 10.51
N GLY A 98 6.95 -1.51 11.34
CA GLY A 98 6.35 -0.87 12.51
C GLY A 98 7.07 -1.28 13.81
N HIS A 99 6.49 -0.97 14.96
CA HIS A 99 7.09 -1.29 16.26
C HIS A 99 7.27 -2.79 16.50
N ARG A 100 6.25 -3.59 16.19
CA ARG A 100 6.20 -5.04 16.41
C ARG A 100 5.76 -5.82 15.17
N THR A 101 5.63 -5.13 14.05
CA THR A 101 5.07 -5.68 12.83
C THR A 101 5.93 -5.32 11.63
N LYS A 102 5.79 -6.11 10.57
CA LYS A 102 6.31 -5.81 9.24
C LYS A 102 5.15 -5.85 8.28
N THR A 103 5.11 -4.86 7.39
CA THR A 103 4.04 -4.64 6.43
C THR A 103 4.61 -4.67 5.02
N ARG A 104 4.01 -5.45 4.13
CA ARG A 104 4.26 -5.38 2.68
C ARG A 104 3.05 -4.78 2.00
N VAL A 105 3.30 -3.80 1.13
CA VAL A 105 2.28 -3.12 0.35
C VAL A 105 2.59 -3.35 -1.12
N ILE A 106 1.61 -3.86 -1.86
CA ILE A 106 1.66 -3.92 -3.33
C ILE A 106 0.65 -2.94 -3.89
N ILE A 107 1.11 -2.02 -4.73
CA ILE A 107 0.26 -1.10 -5.48
C ILE A 107 0.30 -1.53 -6.94
N ALA A 108 -0.77 -2.10 -7.45
CA ALA A 108 -0.86 -2.56 -8.84
C ALA A 108 -1.86 -1.71 -9.61
N ARG A 109 -1.51 -1.31 -10.84
CA ARG A 109 -2.39 -0.53 -11.72
C ARG A 109 -2.97 -1.40 -12.82
N GLY A 110 -4.29 -1.48 -12.86
CA GLY A 110 -5.04 -1.97 -14.00
C GLY A 110 -5.51 -0.86 -14.93
N GLY A 111 -6.11 -1.26 -16.05
CA GLY A 111 -6.69 -0.37 -17.04
C GLY A 111 -7.87 0.46 -16.51
N ARG A 112 -8.58 -0.04 -15.49
CA ARG A 112 -9.75 0.65 -14.89
C ARG A 112 -9.67 0.75 -13.38
N THR A 113 -8.94 -0.13 -12.72
CA THR A 113 -8.85 -0.21 -11.26
C THR A 113 -7.40 -0.13 -10.80
N ASP A 114 -7.14 0.72 -9.81
CA ASP A 114 -5.93 0.65 -9.00
C ASP A 114 -6.17 -0.27 -7.79
N PHE A 115 -5.25 -1.19 -7.53
CA PHE A 115 -5.31 -2.19 -6.46
C PHE A 115 -4.22 -1.92 -5.44
N VAL A 116 -4.59 -1.85 -4.16
CA VAL A 116 -3.64 -1.73 -3.04
C VAL A 116 -3.81 -2.95 -2.14
N PHE A 117 -2.86 -3.87 -2.24
CA PHE A 117 -2.74 -5.00 -1.32
C PHE A 117 -1.86 -4.60 -0.15
N THR A 118 -2.32 -4.83 1.07
CA THR A 118 -1.53 -4.63 2.29
C THR A 118 -1.53 -5.91 3.09
N PHE A 119 -0.35 -6.39 3.47
CA PHE A 119 -0.17 -7.54 4.34
C PHE A 119 0.67 -7.14 5.54
N THR A 120 0.18 -7.38 6.74
CA THR A 120 0.88 -7.06 7.99
C THR A 120 0.92 -8.29 8.89
N ALA A 121 2.09 -8.60 9.43
CA ALA A 121 2.29 -9.68 10.40
C ALA A 121 3.28 -9.27 11.52
N PRO A 122 3.27 -9.96 12.67
CA PRO A 122 4.29 -9.81 13.70
C PRO A 122 5.70 -10.06 13.15
N LEU A 123 6.71 -9.35 13.67
CA LEU A 123 8.09 -9.41 13.15
C LEU A 123 8.68 -10.83 13.17
N ASP A 124 8.44 -11.55 14.25
CA ASP A 124 8.90 -12.92 14.51
C ASP A 124 8.23 -13.98 13.64
N LEU A 125 7.02 -13.69 13.14
CA LEU A 125 6.22 -14.61 12.33
C LEU A 125 6.07 -14.15 10.87
N TYR A 126 6.73 -13.07 10.47
CA TYR A 126 6.51 -12.46 9.17
C TYR A 126 6.96 -13.38 8.03
N ASP A 127 8.15 -13.95 8.11
CA ASP A 127 8.71 -14.77 7.02
C ASP A 127 7.93 -16.07 6.80
N GLU A 128 7.30 -16.60 7.84
CA GLU A 128 6.37 -17.73 7.74
C GLU A 128 5.07 -17.30 7.03
N HIS A 129 4.45 -16.22 7.49
CA HIS A 129 3.12 -15.84 7.00
C HIS A 129 3.12 -15.14 5.65
N VAL A 130 4.22 -14.50 5.24
CA VAL A 130 4.30 -13.80 3.95
C VAL A 130 4.14 -14.77 2.77
N GLN A 131 4.42 -16.06 2.94
CA GLN A 131 4.19 -17.08 1.91
C GLN A 131 2.70 -17.21 1.56
N ILE A 132 1.81 -17.00 2.53
CA ILE A 132 0.36 -16.99 2.29
C ILE A 132 -0.01 -15.79 1.41
N PHE A 133 0.59 -14.63 1.67
CA PHE A 133 0.37 -13.43 0.86
C PHE A 133 0.91 -13.61 -0.57
N ASN A 134 2.09 -14.21 -0.72
CA ASN A 134 2.63 -14.57 -2.04
C ASN A 134 1.68 -15.48 -2.80
N TRP A 135 1.16 -16.51 -2.15
CA TRP A 135 0.17 -17.41 -2.75
C TRP A 135 -1.09 -16.66 -3.19
N VAL A 136 -1.59 -15.71 -2.39
CA VAL A 136 -2.72 -14.87 -2.77
C VAL A 136 -2.41 -14.04 -4.02
N LEU A 137 -1.24 -13.39 -4.08
CA LEU A 137 -0.84 -12.56 -5.22
C LEU A 137 -0.65 -13.38 -6.50
N ILE A 138 -0.11 -14.61 -6.40
CA ILE A 138 0.08 -15.51 -7.55
C ILE A 138 -1.26 -15.96 -8.15
N ASN A 139 -2.26 -16.20 -7.29
CA ASN A 139 -3.57 -16.72 -7.69
C ASN A 139 -4.63 -15.62 -7.86
N PHE A 140 -4.25 -14.36 -7.68
CA PHE A 140 -5.11 -13.22 -7.96
C PHE A 140 -5.37 -13.09 -9.46
N VAL A 141 -6.63 -12.87 -9.84
CA VAL A 141 -7.02 -12.64 -11.23
C VAL A 141 -7.73 -11.29 -11.31
N PRO A 142 -7.17 -10.29 -12.02
CA PRO A 142 -7.82 -9.01 -12.18
C PRO A 142 -9.06 -9.15 -13.08
N GLY A 143 -9.97 -8.18 -12.99
CA GLY A 143 -11.16 -8.15 -13.84
C GLY A 143 -10.83 -8.04 -15.33
N GLU A 144 -11.81 -8.29 -16.17
CA GLU A 144 -11.67 -8.14 -17.63
C GLU A 144 -11.21 -6.71 -17.98
N GLY A 145 -10.33 -6.56 -18.98
CA GLY A 145 -9.83 -5.26 -19.42
C GLY A 145 -8.88 -4.55 -18.43
N GLU A 146 -8.53 -5.15 -17.29
CA GLU A 146 -7.56 -4.55 -16.36
C GLU A 146 -6.12 -4.74 -16.81
N ARG A 147 -5.80 -5.83 -17.51
CA ARG A 147 -4.45 -6.04 -18.01
C ARG A 147 -4.14 -5.03 -19.13
N PRO A 148 -2.99 -4.33 -19.08
CA PRO A 148 -2.62 -3.46 -20.17
C PRO A 148 -2.48 -4.28 -21.46
N ALA A 149 -2.89 -3.69 -22.59
CA ALA A 149 -2.80 -4.33 -23.91
C ALA A 149 -1.35 -4.65 -24.34
N GLN A 150 -0.37 -4.06 -23.65
CA GLN A 150 1.06 -4.28 -23.84
C GLN A 150 1.71 -4.53 -22.47
N ALA A 151 2.41 -5.66 -22.33
CA ALA A 151 3.17 -5.95 -21.12
C ALA A 151 4.21 -4.82 -20.88
N PRO A 152 4.47 -4.40 -19.63
CA PRO A 152 5.59 -3.51 -19.36
C PRO A 152 6.85 -4.16 -19.89
N VAL A 153 7.50 -3.52 -20.86
CA VAL A 153 8.83 -3.93 -21.31
C VAL A 153 9.73 -3.82 -20.08
N ALA A 154 10.16 -4.98 -19.57
CA ALA A 154 11.24 -5.02 -18.60
C ALA A 154 12.45 -4.39 -19.28
N ASP A 155 12.97 -3.28 -18.74
CA ASP A 155 14.29 -2.80 -19.11
C ASP A 155 15.30 -3.91 -18.79
N ALA A 156 15.59 -4.70 -19.82
CA ALA A 156 16.63 -5.71 -19.81
C ALA A 156 17.99 -5.01 -19.87
N THR A 157 18.40 -4.35 -18.79
CA THR A 157 19.81 -3.97 -18.61
C THR A 157 20.54 -5.09 -17.91
N GLY A 158 20.69 -6.20 -18.64
CA GLY A 158 21.63 -7.26 -18.34
C GLY A 158 22.80 -7.21 -19.31
N THR A 159 23.79 -6.35 -19.05
CA THR A 159 25.10 -6.48 -19.69
C THR A 159 26.19 -6.16 -18.67
N LYS A 160 26.83 -7.23 -18.18
CA LYS A 160 28.15 -7.14 -17.53
C LYS A 160 29.16 -6.70 -18.57
N THR A 161 29.88 -5.60 -18.32
CA THR A 161 31.31 -5.49 -18.67
C THR A 161 31.95 -4.38 -17.83
N SER A 162 32.92 -4.76 -17.01
CA SER A 162 33.92 -3.86 -16.43
C SER A 162 34.69 -3.12 -17.53
N LYS A 163 34.88 -1.80 -17.37
CA LYS A 163 36.13 -1.09 -17.69
C LYS A 163 36.11 0.35 -17.14
N THR A 164 37.08 0.61 -16.26
CA THR A 164 37.81 1.82 -15.83
C THR A 164 37.22 3.23 -16.10
N PRO A 165 37.26 4.16 -15.12
CA PRO A 165 36.63 5.47 -15.21
C PRO A 165 37.45 6.46 -16.05
N VAL A 166 36.78 7.20 -16.93
CA VAL A 166 37.32 8.43 -17.53
C VAL A 166 36.58 9.61 -16.92
N ASN A 167 37.38 10.43 -16.25
CA ASN A 167 37.06 11.69 -15.59
C ASN A 167 36.61 12.74 -16.62
N VAL A 168 35.52 13.46 -16.35
CA VAL A 168 35.17 14.71 -17.05
C VAL A 168 34.84 15.77 -15.99
N PRO A 169 35.53 16.94 -16.00
CA PRO A 169 35.47 17.90 -14.91
C PRO A 169 34.25 18.81 -15.05
N VAL A 170 33.52 19.03 -13.95
CA VAL A 170 32.52 20.10 -13.88
C VAL A 170 33.06 21.22 -12.99
N ARG A 171 33.13 22.39 -13.64
CA ARG A 171 33.69 23.65 -13.18
C ARG A 171 32.87 24.24 -12.03
N ALA A 172 33.59 24.75 -11.03
CA ALA A 172 33.05 25.52 -9.92
C ALA A 172 32.44 26.85 -10.41
N GLY A 173 31.29 27.20 -9.81
CA GLY A 173 30.67 28.52 -9.88
C GLY A 173 30.03 28.83 -8.53
N ASP A 174 30.39 30.00 -8.00
CA ASP A 174 30.21 30.46 -6.62
C ASP A 174 28.76 30.66 -6.13
N HIS A 175 28.63 30.49 -4.82
CA HIS A 175 27.68 31.01 -3.83
C HIS A 175 26.42 31.80 -4.27
N VAL A 176 25.28 31.42 -3.67
CA VAL A 176 24.24 32.38 -3.26
C VAL A 176 23.77 32.10 -1.83
N ALA A 177 23.62 33.18 -1.09
CA ALA A 177 23.52 33.26 0.36
C ALA A 177 22.18 32.81 0.94
N SER A 178 22.26 32.48 2.23
CA SER A 178 21.18 32.29 3.20
C SER A 178 20.12 33.40 3.13
N MET A 179 18.85 33.00 3.03
CA MET A 179 17.73 33.76 3.59
C MET A 179 16.83 32.81 4.36
N ALA A 180 16.99 32.83 5.69
CA ALA A 180 15.95 32.43 6.61
C ALA A 180 14.90 33.54 6.66
N ALA A 181 13.67 33.22 6.27
CA ALA A 181 12.49 34.00 6.61
C ALA A 181 11.27 33.08 6.74
N GLY A 182 10.75 32.98 7.97
CA GLY A 182 9.36 32.60 8.26
C GLY A 182 8.99 31.11 8.17
N ARG A 183 9.30 30.34 9.21
CA ARG A 183 8.54 29.12 9.53
C ARG A 183 7.24 29.56 10.24
N PRO A 184 6.03 29.31 9.70
CA PRO A 184 4.83 29.34 10.53
C PRO A 184 4.92 28.22 11.56
N GLU A 185 4.63 28.52 12.82
CA GLU A 185 4.51 27.50 13.86
C GLU A 185 3.52 26.40 13.45
N PRO A 186 3.75 25.12 13.83
CA PRO A 186 2.81 24.05 13.54
C PRO A 186 1.49 24.35 14.24
N GLY A 187 0.46 24.65 13.44
CA GLY A 187 -0.89 24.81 13.93
C GLY A 187 -1.39 23.56 14.66
N PRO A 188 -2.36 23.71 15.58
CA PRO A 188 -2.98 22.58 16.27
C PRO A 188 -3.54 21.57 15.25
N MET A 189 -3.39 20.28 15.55
CA MET A 189 -3.93 19.14 14.79
C MET A 189 -5.14 19.55 13.95
N ALA A 190 -5.04 19.44 12.61
CA ALA A 190 -6.17 19.74 11.74
C ALA A 190 -7.38 18.94 12.22
N ALA A 191 -8.38 19.66 12.73
CA ALA A 191 -9.66 19.09 13.10
C ALA A 191 -10.25 18.41 11.86
N PRO A 192 -11.00 17.31 12.02
CA PRO A 192 -11.76 16.77 10.90
C PRO A 192 -12.63 17.90 10.31
N PRO A 193 -12.90 17.89 8.98
CA PRO A 193 -13.84 18.80 8.36
C PRO A 193 -15.13 18.93 9.19
N PRO A 194 -15.80 20.10 9.23
CA PRO A 194 -16.90 20.36 10.15
C PRO A 194 -18.11 19.41 9.99
N ASP A 195 -18.19 18.66 8.90
CA ASP A 195 -19.18 17.63 8.58
C ASP A 195 -18.74 16.20 8.97
N MET A 196 -17.52 16.02 9.47
CA MET A 196 -16.91 14.74 9.80
C MET A 196 -16.58 14.58 11.30
N LYS A 197 -16.50 13.33 11.75
CA LYS A 197 -16.03 12.86 13.05
C LYS A 197 -14.80 11.98 12.82
N ARG A 198 -13.90 11.92 13.79
CA ARG A 198 -12.66 11.13 13.71
C ARG A 198 -12.73 9.93 14.65
N PHE A 199 -12.49 8.74 14.11
CA PHE A 199 -12.33 7.50 14.87
C PHE A 199 -10.84 7.23 15.06
N VAL A 200 -10.47 6.91 16.30
CA VAL A 200 -9.14 6.46 16.68
C VAL A 200 -9.30 5.19 17.50
N GLU A 201 -8.64 4.10 17.08
CA GLU A 201 -8.58 2.86 17.86
C GLU A 201 -7.23 2.74 18.56
N PRO A 202 -7.19 2.92 19.90
CA PRO A 202 -5.96 2.78 20.66
C PRO A 202 -5.38 1.36 20.51
N GLY A 203 -4.09 1.25 20.22
CA GLY A 203 -3.35 -0.02 20.14
C GLY A 203 -3.11 -0.58 18.74
N TYR A 204 -3.81 -0.08 17.71
CA TYR A 204 -3.64 -0.55 16.32
C TYR A 204 -3.26 0.55 15.32
N GLY A 205 -3.22 1.82 15.75
CA GLY A 205 -2.66 2.93 14.96
C GLY A 205 -3.54 3.40 13.80
N PHE A 206 -4.83 3.06 13.79
CA PHE A 206 -5.77 3.52 12.75
C PHE A 206 -6.44 4.85 13.12
N LEU A 207 -6.55 5.74 12.13
CA LEU A 207 -7.33 6.98 12.16
C LEU A 207 -8.27 6.98 10.95
N MET A 208 -9.55 7.29 11.17
CA MET A 208 -10.54 7.36 10.09
C MET A 208 -11.50 8.53 10.31
N ASP A 209 -11.66 9.39 9.31
CA ASP A 209 -12.68 10.44 9.31
C ASP A 209 -13.98 9.90 8.67
N TYR A 210 -15.13 10.18 9.28
CA TYR A 210 -16.45 9.68 8.88
C TYR A 210 -17.54 10.75 9.04
N PRO A 211 -18.61 10.77 8.24
CA PRO A 211 -19.65 11.81 8.34
C PRO A 211 -20.40 11.81 9.69
N LYS A 212 -20.79 12.98 10.19
CA LYS A 212 -21.44 13.16 11.50
C LYS A 212 -22.74 12.38 11.68
N GLN A 213 -23.48 12.16 10.58
CA GLN A 213 -24.75 11.44 10.56
C GLN A 213 -24.61 9.92 10.73
N TRP A 214 -23.39 9.38 10.80
CA TRP A 214 -23.15 7.96 11.04
C TRP A 214 -22.93 7.67 12.54
N THR A 215 -23.52 6.56 13.01
CA THR A 215 -23.35 6.07 14.38
C THR A 215 -22.36 4.91 14.38
N VAL A 216 -21.22 5.08 15.06
CA VAL A 216 -20.21 4.03 15.22
C VAL A 216 -20.70 3.08 16.31
N SER A 217 -20.97 1.82 15.97
CA SER A 217 -21.20 0.74 16.94
C SER A 217 -19.96 -0.15 17.02
N LYS A 218 -19.47 -0.38 18.25
CA LYS A 218 -18.46 -1.39 18.53
C LYS A 218 -19.18 -2.67 18.93
N PRO A 219 -18.86 -3.83 18.35
CA PRO A 219 -19.33 -5.09 18.90
C PRO A 219 -18.69 -5.27 20.28
N THR A 220 -19.52 -5.42 21.30
CA THR A 220 -19.13 -5.81 22.66
C THR A 220 -18.64 -7.26 22.69
#